data_AF-A0A5C6ESS0-F1
#
_entry.id   AF-A0A5C6ESS0-F1
#
_cell.length_a   1.000
_cell.length_b   1.000
_cell.length_c   1.000
_cell.angle_alpha   90.00
_cell.angle_beta   90.00
_cell.angle_gamma   90.00
#
_symmetry.space_group_name_H-M   'P 1'
#
loop_
_entity.id
_entity.type
_entity.pdbx_description
1 polymer ?
#
loop_
_entity_poly.entity_id
_entity_poly.type
_entity_poly.pdbx_seq_one_letter_code
_entity_poly.pdbx_strand_id
1 'polypeptide(L)'
;MIGKWRTQANGEGFRGKNAPLIDVSGEFPEGDSFASLDEYKAGLLARRDAFTRNLVEKMLTYALTRPVGYADRQTVETITDSVRSDDYQMRTLIREVVASEIFQSK
;
A
#
# COMPACT_ATOMS: atom_id res chain seq x y z
N MET A 1 6.52 25.10 4.15
CA MET A 1 6.45 23.90 3.29
C MET A 1 5.53 22.88 3.94
N ILE A 2 4.38 22.63 3.32
CA ILE A 2 3.45 21.57 3.71
C ILE A 2 4.09 20.24 3.27
N GLY A 3 4.23 19.28 4.19
CA GLY A 3 4.70 17.92 3.85
C GLY A 3 6.05 17.44 4.41
N LYS A 4 6.65 18.11 5.40
CA LYS A 4 7.84 17.54 6.09
C LYS A 4 7.40 16.38 6.99
N TRP A 5 8.15 15.27 7.01
CA TRP A 5 7.95 14.18 7.96
C TRP A 5 7.90 14.75 9.38
N ARG A 6 6.86 14.36 10.12
CA ARG A 6 6.62 14.85 11.48
C ARG A 6 7.45 14.00 12.44
N THR A 7 8.17 14.66 13.34
CA THR A 7 8.84 14.01 14.48
C THR A 7 8.04 14.14 15.77
N GLN A 8 7.10 15.10 15.82
CA GLN A 8 6.19 15.31 16.93
C GLN A 8 4.75 15.18 16.45
N ALA A 9 3.90 14.61 17.31
CA ALA A 9 2.47 14.54 17.07
C ALA A 9 1.89 15.96 16.88
N ASN A 10 0.80 16.08 16.14
CA ASN A 10 0.10 17.35 15.88
C ASN A 10 -0.59 17.95 17.13
N GLY A 11 -0.44 17.32 18.31
CA GLY A 11 -1.02 17.80 19.56
C GLY A 11 -2.53 17.59 19.67
N GLU A 12 -3.16 16.76 18.82
CA GLU A 12 -4.55 16.33 19.04
C GLU A 12 -4.65 15.65 20.41
N GLY A 13 -5.37 16.29 21.34
CA GLY A 13 -5.50 15.84 22.73
C GLY A 13 -4.49 16.41 23.73
N PHE A 14 -3.51 17.22 23.30
CA PHE A 14 -2.47 17.78 24.19
C PHE A 14 -2.47 19.32 24.20
N ARG A 15 -2.56 19.93 25.39
CA ARG A 15 -2.41 21.39 25.58
C ARG A 15 -0.95 21.75 25.83
N GLY A 16 -0.35 22.56 24.96
CA GLY A 16 0.97 23.20 25.17
C GLY A 16 2.10 22.70 24.27
N LYS A 17 3.34 23.10 24.57
CA LYS A 17 4.56 22.77 23.78
C LYS A 17 5.05 21.32 23.91
N ASN A 18 4.28 20.45 24.58
CA ASN A 18 4.68 19.09 24.96
C ASN A 18 4.01 18.03 24.06
N ALA A 19 4.02 18.23 22.75
CA ALA A 19 3.53 17.19 21.85
C ALA A 19 4.46 15.97 21.94
N PRO A 20 3.92 14.74 22.13
CA PRO A 20 4.75 13.55 22.22
C PRO A 20 5.49 13.29 20.90
N LEU A 21 6.65 12.64 21.01
CA LEU A 21 7.36 12.12 19.85
C LEU A 21 6.47 11.08 19.16
N ILE A 22 6.54 11.04 17.83
CA ILE A 22 5.84 10.01 17.05
C ILE A 22 6.57 8.69 17.27
N ASP A 23 5.85 7.70 17.79
CA ASP A 23 6.29 6.31 17.78
C ASP A 23 6.10 5.74 16.37
N VAL A 24 7.20 5.28 15.78
CA VAL A 24 7.25 4.68 14.44
C VAL A 24 7.46 3.17 14.50
N SER A 25 7.45 2.59 15.70
CA SER A 25 7.55 1.15 15.89
C SER A 25 6.22 0.44 15.66
N GLY A 26 6.29 -0.86 15.38
CA GLY A 26 5.13 -1.70 15.17
C GLY A 26 5.50 -3.15 14.89
N GLU A 27 4.48 -3.95 14.61
CA GLU A 27 4.59 -5.39 14.38
C GLU A 27 3.81 -5.77 13.11
N PHE A 28 4.41 -6.62 12.29
CA PHE A 28 3.74 -7.23 11.13
C PHE A 28 2.78 -8.33 11.60
N PRO A 29 1.76 -8.69 10.80
CA PRO A 29 0.79 -9.74 11.18
C PRO A 29 1.41 -11.12 11.50
N GLU A 30 2.64 -11.37 11.05
CA GLU A 30 3.38 -12.61 11.26
C GLU A 30 4.22 -12.60 12.55
N GLY A 31 4.32 -11.45 13.23
CA GLY A 31 5.04 -11.30 14.49
C GLY A 31 6.38 -10.54 14.42
N ASP A 32 6.86 -10.24 13.20
CA ASP A 32 8.09 -9.47 13.04
C ASP A 32 7.88 -8.01 13.45
N SER A 33 8.74 -7.49 14.33
CA SER A 33 8.70 -6.10 14.77
C SER A 33 9.62 -5.21 13.95
N PHE A 34 9.30 -3.92 13.91
CA PHE A 34 10.14 -2.85 13.37
C PHE A 34 10.15 -1.67 14.33
N ALA A 35 11.26 -0.96 14.42
CA ALA A 35 11.42 0.23 15.26
C ALA A 35 11.65 1.51 14.44
N SER A 36 11.77 1.39 13.11
CA SER A 36 12.03 2.51 12.22
C SER A 36 11.30 2.38 10.87
N LEU A 37 11.14 3.50 10.16
CA LEU A 37 10.53 3.52 8.84
C LEU A 37 11.32 2.69 7.80
N ASP A 38 12.65 2.65 7.94
CA ASP A 38 13.48 1.90 7.00
C ASP A 38 13.40 0.39 7.26
N GLU A 39 13.32 -0.02 8.53
CA GLU A 39 12.97 -1.41 8.89
C GLU A 39 11.59 -1.81 8.40
N TYR A 40 10.61 -0.91 8.53
CA TYR A 40 9.26 -1.15 8.00
C TYR A 40 9.28 -1.36 6.47
N LYS A 41 9.98 -0.50 5.72
CA LYS A 41 10.12 -0.67 4.26
C LYS A 41 10.83 -1.97 3.92
N ALA A 42 11.89 -2.34 4.64
CA ALA A 42 12.57 -3.61 4.44
C ALA A 42 11.64 -4.81 4.71
N GLY A 43 10.83 -4.75 5.77
CA GLY A 43 9.83 -5.76 6.09
C GLY A 43 8.71 -5.87 5.05
N LEU A 44 8.30 -4.75 4.43
CA LEU A 44 7.39 -4.76 3.28
C LEU A 44 8.02 -5.36 2.03
N LEU A 45 9.31 -5.07 1.77
CA LEU A 45 10.04 -5.65 0.64
C LEU A 45 10.20 -7.17 0.78
N ALA A 46 10.37 -7.69 2.00
CA ALA A 46 10.36 -9.13 2.26
C ALA A 46 8.99 -9.78 1.95
N ARG A 47 7.92 -8.98 1.95
CA ARG A 47 6.53 -9.39 1.70
C ARG A 47 5.98 -8.80 0.40
N ARG A 48 6.85 -8.68 -0.61
CA ARG A 48 6.58 -7.98 -1.88
C ARG A 48 5.28 -8.47 -2.54
N ASP A 49 5.02 -9.77 -2.50
CA ASP A 49 3.81 -10.37 -3.06
C ASP A 49 2.51 -9.88 -2.40
N ALA A 50 2.44 -9.96 -1.08
CA ALA A 50 1.27 -9.52 -0.32
C ALA A 50 1.05 -8.00 -0.49
N PHE A 51 2.15 -7.24 -0.47
CA PHE A 51 2.11 -5.80 -0.73
C PHE A 51 1.58 -5.48 -2.13
N THR A 52 2.09 -6.14 -3.17
CA THR A 52 1.68 -5.90 -4.56
C THR A 52 0.23 -6.27 -4.78
N ARG A 53 -0.24 -7.41 -4.25
CA ARG A 53 -1.66 -7.79 -4.31
C ARG A 53 -2.55 -6.71 -3.69
N ASN A 54 -2.17 -6.18 -2.53
CA ASN A 54 -2.90 -5.10 -1.88
C ASN A 54 -2.88 -3.81 -2.72
N LEU A 55 -1.73 -3.46 -3.29
CA LEU A 55 -1.57 -2.29 -4.15
C LEU A 55 -2.47 -2.39 -5.40
N VAL A 56 -2.55 -3.56 -6.03
CA VAL A 56 -3.47 -3.86 -7.14
C VAL A 56 -4.93 -3.62 -6.72
N GLU A 57 -5.36 -4.17 -5.59
CA GLU A 57 -6.72 -3.99 -5.07
C GLU A 57 -7.05 -2.50 -4.83
N LYS A 58 -6.12 -1.75 -4.23
CA LYS A 58 -6.31 -0.30 -3.98
C LYS A 58 -6.33 0.51 -5.27
N MET A 59 -5.47 0.17 -6.23
CA MET A 59 -5.44 0.84 -7.52
C MET A 59 -6.74 0.61 -8.30
N LEU A 60 -7.23 -0.63 -8.32
CA LEU A 60 -8.53 -0.96 -8.92
C LEU A 60 -9.68 -0.27 -8.20
N THR A 61 -9.66 -0.21 -6.86
CA THR A 61 -10.69 0.50 -6.10
C THR A 61 -10.80 1.96 -6.52
N TYR A 62 -9.65 2.61 -6.71
CA TYR A 62 -9.59 3.98 -7.20
C TYR A 62 -10.04 4.11 -8.66
N ALA A 63 -9.53 3.24 -9.54
CA ALA A 63 -9.82 3.25 -10.97
C ALA A 63 -11.30 2.97 -11.29
N LEU A 64 -11.94 2.08 -10.52
CA LEU A 64 -13.33 1.66 -10.72
C LEU A 64 -14.33 2.47 -9.90
N THR A 65 -13.86 3.37 -9.03
CA THR A 65 -14.66 4.16 -8.07
C THR A 65 -15.62 3.30 -7.22
N ARG A 66 -15.26 2.04 -6.98
CA ARG A 66 -16.01 1.09 -6.16
C ARG A 66 -15.05 0.12 -5.47
N PRO A 67 -15.43 -0.49 -4.35
CA PRO A 67 -14.64 -1.57 -3.77
C PRO A 67 -14.48 -2.74 -4.74
N VAL A 68 -13.30 -3.34 -4.73
CA VAL A 68 -13.02 -4.64 -5.37
C VAL A 68 -13.78 -5.73 -4.59
N GLY A 69 -14.54 -6.56 -5.31
CA GLY A 69 -15.37 -7.61 -4.72
C GLY A 69 -14.90 -9.01 -5.13
N TYR A 70 -15.66 -10.03 -4.72
CA TYR A 70 -15.37 -11.44 -5.04
C TYR A 70 -15.25 -11.71 -6.54
N ALA A 71 -16.10 -11.07 -7.36
CA ALA A 71 -16.09 -11.21 -8.81
C ALA A 71 -14.79 -10.69 -9.46
N ASP A 72 -14.10 -9.75 -8.82
CA ASP A 72 -12.87 -9.14 -9.34
C ASP A 72 -11.61 -9.93 -8.93
N ARG A 73 -11.75 -10.96 -8.08
CA ARG A 73 -10.62 -11.71 -7.52
C ARG A 73 -9.71 -12.26 -8.60
N GLN A 74 -10.28 -12.86 -9.65
CA GLN A 74 -9.49 -13.42 -10.75
C GLN A 74 -8.67 -12.34 -11.45
N THR A 75 -9.24 -11.15 -11.65
CA THR A 75 -8.54 -10.02 -12.26
C THR A 75 -7.40 -9.52 -11.36
N VAL A 76 -7.63 -9.41 -10.05
CA VAL A 76 -6.59 -9.03 -9.08
C VAL A 76 -5.41 -10.01 -9.13
N GLU A 77 -5.68 -11.32 -9.08
CA GLU A 77 -4.62 -12.33 -9.15
C GLU A 77 -3.87 -12.27 -10.48
N THR A 78 -4.59 -12.14 -11.60
CA THR A 78 -3.99 -12.05 -12.95
C THR A 78 -3.05 -10.84 -13.06
N ILE A 79 -3.48 -9.65 -12.63
CA ILE A 79 -2.65 -8.45 -12.64
C ILE A 79 -1.47 -8.60 -11.69
N THR A 80 -1.67 -9.18 -10.51
CA THR A 80 -0.61 -9.42 -9.53
C THR A 80 0.47 -10.33 -10.10
N ASP A 81 0.07 -11.41 -10.79
CA ASP A 81 0.99 -12.34 -11.45
C ASP A 81 1.74 -11.68 -12.61
N SER A 82 1.07 -10.88 -13.45
CA SER A 82 1.72 -10.09 -14.50
C SER A 82 2.78 -9.15 -13.91
N VAL A 83 2.45 -8.44 -12.83
CA VAL A 83 3.38 -7.53 -12.14
C VAL A 83 4.53 -8.29 -11.51
N ARG A 84 4.27 -9.45 -10.89
CA ARG A 84 5.33 -10.33 -10.36
C ARG A 84 6.28 -10.78 -11.46
N SER A 85 5.75 -11.16 -12.62
CA SER A 85 6.53 -11.67 -13.76
C SER A 85 7.47 -10.63 -14.34
N ASP A 86 7.12 -9.35 -14.23
CA ASP A 86 7.92 -8.21 -14.68
C ASP A 86 8.61 -7.51 -13.50
N ASP A 87 9.18 -8.27 -12.55
CA ASP A 87 9.93 -7.77 -11.39
C ASP A 87 9.27 -6.58 -10.66
N TYR A 88 7.94 -6.64 -10.52
CA TYR A 88 7.14 -5.75 -9.69
C TYR A 88 7.18 -4.29 -10.14
N GLN A 89 7.32 -4.08 -11.45
CA GLN A 89 7.36 -2.76 -12.06
C GLN A 89 6.00 -2.03 -11.97
N MET A 90 6.03 -0.80 -11.47
CA MET A 90 4.83 0.06 -11.37
C MET A 90 4.21 0.36 -12.73
N ARG A 91 5.01 0.45 -13.79
CA ARG A 91 4.52 0.65 -15.15
C ARG A 91 3.61 -0.49 -15.60
N THR A 92 3.98 -1.71 -15.25
CA THR A 92 3.23 -2.93 -15.60
C THR A 92 1.93 -2.99 -14.82
N LEU A 93 1.94 -2.63 -13.54
CA LEU A 93 0.71 -2.48 -12.75
C LEU A 93 -0.29 -1.55 -13.45
N ILE A 94 0.15 -0.33 -13.80
CA ILE A 94 -0.71 0.68 -14.42
C ILE A 94 -1.25 0.17 -15.76
N ARG A 95 -0.38 -0.41 -16.59
CA ARG A 95 -0.76 -0.95 -17.90
C ARG A 95 -1.80 -2.05 -17.78
N GLU A 96 -1.57 -3.03 -16.92
CA GLU A 96 -2.45 -4.19 -16.74
C GLU A 96 -3.81 -3.77 -16.16
N VAL A 97 -3.83 -2.81 -15.24
CA VAL A 97 -5.10 -2.23 -14.74
C VAL A 97 -5.90 -1.59 -15.87
N VAL A 98 -5.28 -0.74 -16.69
CA VAL A 98 -5.96 -0.05 -17.82
C VAL A 98 -6.36 -1.04 -18.94
N ALA A 99 -5.58 -2.10 -19.13
CA ALA A 99 -5.86 -3.14 -20.10
C ALA A 99 -6.93 -4.14 -19.63
N SER A 100 -7.26 -4.19 -18.35
CA SER A 100 -8.21 -5.15 -17.79
C SER A 100 -9.65 -4.93 -18.29
N GLU A 101 -10.38 -6.02 -18.52
CA GLU A 101 -11.77 -5.96 -18.97
C GLU A 101 -12.64 -5.15 -18.00
N ILE A 102 -12.44 -5.30 -16.68
CA ILE A 102 -13.22 -4.59 -15.66
C ILE A 102 -13.04 -3.07 -15.70
N PHE A 103 -11.91 -2.58 -16.21
CA PHE A 103 -11.66 -1.16 -16.44
C PHE A 103 -12.25 -0.69 -17.76
N GLN A 104 -12.12 -1.49 -18.82
CA GLN A 104 -12.62 -1.14 -20.16
C GLN A 104 -14.13 -1.28 -20.32
N SER A 105 -14.78 -2.10 -19.50
CA SER A 105 -16.23 -2.28 -19.50
C SER A 105 -16.98 -1.17 -18.75
N LYS A 106 -16.32 -0.08 -18.39
CA LYS A 106 -16.90 1.09 -17.71
C LYS A 106 -17.19 2.25 -18.64
#